data_AF-A0A3B9DQ15-F1
#
_entry.id   AF-A0A3B9DQ15-F1
#
_cell.length_a   1.000
_cell.length_b   1.000
_cell.length_c   1.000
_cell.angle_alpha   90.00
_cell.angle_beta   90.00
_cell.angle_gamma   90.00
#
_symmetry.space_group_name_H-M   'P 1'
#
loop_
_entity.id
_entity.type
_entity.pdbx_description
1 polymer ?
#
loop_
_entity_poly.entity_id
_entity_poly.type
_entity_poly.pdbx_seq_one_letter_code
_entity_poly.pdbx_strand_id
1 'polypeptide(L)'
;MQESSAPLRRRDERHMTPWVKRLLVTNVIVFLVLLPGTRLYALLTLFPPAVVGLDQVDVLGFNGVYIPDIPFRPWTLFTYMFLHAGLMHLLFNMIGLFFFGPRLEARLGSRGFL
;
A
#
# COMPACT_ATOMS: atom_id res chain seq x y z
N MET A 1 1.53 -48.87 -30.84
CA MET A 1 1.09 -48.18 -29.62
C MET A 1 1.65 -46.76 -29.68
N GLN A 2 0.79 -45.77 -29.95
CA GLN A 2 1.17 -44.36 -30.01
C GLN A 2 1.13 -43.79 -28.60
N GLU A 3 2.29 -43.48 -28.03
CA GLU A 3 2.37 -42.68 -26.82
C GLU A 3 1.89 -41.26 -27.14
N SER A 4 0.71 -40.92 -26.65
CA SER A 4 0.19 -39.56 -26.68
C SER A 4 1.03 -38.71 -25.71
N SER A 5 2.04 -38.05 -26.24
CA SER A 5 2.86 -37.08 -25.53
C SER A 5 2.03 -35.82 -25.26
N ALA A 6 1.30 -35.82 -24.15
CA ALA A 6 0.65 -34.63 -23.63
C ALA A 6 1.70 -33.53 -23.38
N PRO A 7 1.48 -32.29 -23.84
CA PRO A 7 2.43 -31.22 -23.59
C PRO A 7 2.47 -30.91 -22.09
N LEU A 8 3.64 -31.10 -21.47
CA LEU A 8 3.92 -30.65 -20.12
C LEU A 8 3.69 -29.14 -20.07
N ARG A 9 2.56 -28.75 -19.48
CA ARG A 9 2.22 -27.35 -19.21
C ARG A 9 3.36 -26.76 -18.38
N ARG A 10 4.26 -25.98 -19.01
CA ARG A 10 5.28 -25.20 -18.32
C ARG A 10 4.56 -24.42 -17.23
N ARG A 11 4.75 -24.83 -15.98
CA ARG A 11 4.39 -23.99 -14.84
C ARG A 11 5.35 -22.82 -14.92
N ASP A 12 4.82 -21.67 -15.30
CA ASP A 12 5.56 -20.43 -15.38
C ASP A 12 6.31 -20.22 -14.05
N GLU A 13 7.64 -20.33 -14.12
CA GLU A 13 8.50 -20.40 -12.96
C GLU A 13 8.76 -18.97 -12.46
N ARG A 14 8.42 -18.73 -11.18
CA ARG A 14 8.99 -17.65 -10.34
C ARG A 14 8.61 -16.19 -10.66
N HIS A 15 7.45 -15.91 -11.24
CA HIS A 15 6.91 -14.54 -11.21
C HIS A 15 6.01 -14.35 -9.99
N MET A 16 6.37 -13.42 -9.10
CA MET A 16 5.49 -12.94 -8.03
C MET A 16 4.10 -12.65 -8.60
N THR A 17 3.05 -13.03 -7.87
CA THR A 17 1.68 -12.93 -8.35
C THR A 17 1.35 -11.49 -8.78
N PRO A 18 0.52 -11.31 -9.82
CA PRO A 18 0.35 -10.03 -10.47
C PRO A 18 -0.20 -8.95 -9.52
N TRP A 19 -1.12 -9.30 -8.61
CA TRP A 19 -1.68 -8.32 -7.68
C TRP A 19 -0.72 -7.93 -6.57
N VAL A 20 0.04 -8.88 -6.02
CA VAL A 20 1.09 -8.55 -5.05
C VAL A 20 2.13 -7.62 -5.66
N LYS A 21 2.58 -7.91 -6.89
CA LYS A 21 3.53 -7.03 -7.60
C LYS A 21 2.97 -5.62 -7.76
N ARG A 22 1.71 -5.50 -8.18
CA ARG A 22 1.02 -4.20 -8.31
C ARG A 22 0.97 -3.47 -6.98
N LEU A 23 0.58 -4.14 -5.89
CA LEU A 23 0.51 -3.54 -4.57
C LEU A 23 1.88 -3.05 -4.08
N LEU A 24 2.95 -3.83 -4.27
CA LEU A 24 4.30 -3.41 -3.90
C LEU A 24 4.71 -2.13 -4.65
N VAL A 25 4.53 -2.11 -5.98
CA VAL A 25 4.85 -0.94 -6.81
C VAL A 25 3.99 0.27 -6.42
N THR A 26 2.68 0.09 -6.24
CA THR A 26 1.77 1.17 -5.84
C THR A 26 2.17 1.76 -4.49
N ASN A 27 2.51 0.95 -3.50
CA ASN A 27 2.93 1.46 -2.18
C ASN A 27 4.22 2.29 -2.25
N VAL A 28 5.20 1.87 -3.07
CA VAL A 28 6.43 2.65 -3.28
C VAL A 28 6.12 3.97 -4.00
N ILE A 29 5.31 3.94 -5.06
CA ILE A 29 4.92 5.16 -5.79
C ILE A 29 4.17 6.12 -4.87
N VAL A 30 3.18 5.62 -4.13
CA VAL A 30 2.41 6.41 -3.17
C VAL A 30 3.32 7.04 -2.13
N PHE A 31 4.28 6.30 -1.58
CA PHE A 31 5.21 6.86 -0.60
C PHE A 31 6.07 8.00 -1.17
N LEU A 32 6.56 7.86 -2.41
CA LEU A 32 7.37 8.90 -3.06
C LEU A 32 6.57 10.15 -3.42
N VAL A 33 5.30 9.99 -3.78
CA VAL A 33 4.41 11.09 -4.19
C VAL A 33 3.76 11.77 -2.97
N LEU A 34 3.41 10.99 -1.94
CA LEU A 34 2.67 11.43 -0.76
C LEU A 34 3.57 11.33 0.48
N LEU A 35 4.57 12.22 0.53
CA LEU A 35 5.50 12.28 1.65
C LEU A 35 4.78 12.66 2.96
N PRO A 36 5.16 12.06 4.10
CA PRO A 36 4.67 12.45 5.42
C PRO A 36 4.90 13.94 5.70
N GLY A 37 3.92 14.60 6.34
CA GLY A 37 3.97 16.04 6.66
C GLY A 37 3.40 16.98 5.59
N THR A 38 2.96 16.45 4.45
CA THR A 38 2.27 17.26 3.43
C THR A 38 0.77 17.42 3.72
N ARG A 39 0.16 18.52 3.24
CA ARG A 39 -1.30 18.75 3.36
C ARG A 39 -2.10 17.58 2.77
N LEU A 40 -1.66 17.09 1.60
CA LEU A 40 -2.31 16.02 0.89
C LEU A 40 -2.20 14.69 1.66
N TYR A 41 -1.05 14.39 2.26
CA TYR A 41 -0.89 13.24 3.15
C TYR A 41 -1.93 13.28 4.28
N ALA A 42 -2.04 14.42 4.96
CA ALA A 42 -2.99 14.62 6.05
C ALA A 42 -4.48 14.58 5.62
N LEU A 43 -4.79 14.89 4.36
CA LEU A 43 -6.13 14.74 3.76
C LEU A 43 -6.48 13.31 3.33
N LEU A 44 -5.51 12.40 3.40
CA LEU A 44 -5.65 11.00 3.01
C LEU A 44 -5.51 10.03 4.20
N THR A 45 -5.06 10.50 5.37
CA THR A 45 -5.02 9.71 6.61
C THR A 45 -6.42 9.34 7.09
N LEU A 46 -6.53 8.18 7.75
CA LEU A 46 -7.78 7.73 8.37
C LEU A 46 -8.24 8.64 9.50
N PHE A 47 -7.28 9.08 10.33
CA PHE A 47 -7.53 9.92 11.49
C PHE A 47 -7.13 11.37 11.23
N PRO A 48 -7.85 12.36 11.81
CA PRO A 48 -7.45 13.76 11.76
C PRO A 48 -6.03 13.97 12.30
N PRO A 49 -5.25 14.91 11.74
CA PRO A 49 -3.88 15.21 12.18
C PRO A 49 -3.73 15.43 13.70
N ALA A 50 -4.72 16.09 14.32
CA ALA A 50 -4.76 16.33 15.76
C ALA A 50 -4.83 15.05 16.61
N VAL A 51 -5.39 13.96 16.07
CA VAL A 51 -5.47 12.66 16.77
C VAL A 51 -4.16 11.89 16.65
N VAL A 52 -3.42 12.10 15.56
CA VAL A 52 -2.17 11.37 15.25
C VAL A 52 -0.90 12.18 15.58
N GLY A 53 -1.03 13.34 16.23
CA GLY A 53 0.08 14.20 16.62
C GLY A 53 0.83 14.83 15.44
N LEU A 54 0.20 14.92 14.27
CA LEU A 54 0.75 15.58 13.07
C LEU A 54 0.52 17.10 13.07
N ASP A 55 -0.22 17.61 14.05
CA ASP A 55 -0.49 19.03 14.30
C ASP A 55 0.62 19.75 15.10
N GLN A 56 1.62 19.01 15.61
CA GLN A 56 2.62 19.54 16.56
C GLN A 56 3.99 19.93 15.94
N VAL A 57 4.09 20.34 14.67
CA VAL A 57 5.41 20.62 14.05
C VAL A 57 5.49 22.03 13.45
N ASP A 58 6.19 22.95 14.12
CA ASP A 58 6.31 24.33 13.66
C ASP A 58 7.76 24.79 13.36
N VAL A 59 7.82 25.85 12.55
CA VAL A 59 8.91 26.77 12.16
C VAL A 59 10.09 26.23 11.33
N LEU A 60 10.48 24.96 11.43
CA LEU A 60 11.62 24.43 10.62
C LEU A 60 11.26 23.39 9.56
N GLY A 61 10.04 23.50 9.00
CA GLY A 61 9.84 23.14 7.59
C GLY A 61 9.03 21.87 7.31
N PHE A 62 7.83 21.79 7.88
CA PHE A 62 6.55 21.61 7.15
C PHE A 62 5.52 21.00 8.11
N ASN A 63 4.85 21.79 8.97
CA ASN A 63 3.47 21.54 9.45
C ASN A 63 2.84 22.83 10.03
N GLY A 64 2.84 23.91 9.25
CA GLY A 64 1.93 25.06 9.47
C GLY A 64 0.66 24.92 8.66
N VAL A 65 0.07 23.72 8.60
CA VAL A 65 -1.08 23.46 7.75
C VAL A 65 -2.33 23.51 8.61
N TYR A 66 -3.00 24.66 8.61
CA TYR A 66 -4.41 24.70 8.94
C TYR A 66 -5.17 23.85 7.92
N ILE A 67 -5.60 22.66 8.35
CA ILE A 67 -6.53 21.82 7.60
C ILE A 67 -7.90 22.08 8.21
N PRO A 68 -8.83 22.71 7.48
CA PRO A 68 -10.19 22.83 7.99
C PRO A 68 -10.72 21.45 8.33
N ASP A 69 -11.38 21.31 9.47
CA ASP A 69 -12.02 20.06 9.86
C ASP A 69 -13.06 19.70 8.81
N ILE A 70 -12.71 18.74 7.94
CA ILE A 70 -13.65 18.09 7.04
C ILE A 70 -14.19 16.89 7.81
N PRO A 71 -15.39 16.98 8.41
CA PRO A 71 -15.89 15.95 9.32
C PRO A 71 -16.23 14.63 8.61
N PHE A 72 -16.36 14.65 7.28
CA PHE A 72 -16.69 13.48 6.48
C PHE A 72 -15.70 13.28 5.33
N ARG A 73 -14.88 12.22 5.44
CA ARG A 73 -13.83 11.89 4.48
C ARG A 73 -13.91 10.41 4.08
N PRO A 74 -14.95 9.97 3.35
CA PRO A 74 -15.20 8.54 3.10
C PRO A 74 -14.06 7.84 2.35
N TRP A 75 -13.30 8.59 1.55
CA TRP A 75 -12.12 8.07 0.85
C TRP A 75 -11.04 7.56 1.80
N THR A 76 -11.00 8.02 3.04
CA THR A 76 -9.96 7.63 4.00
C THR A 76 -10.04 6.18 4.42
N LEU A 77 -11.16 5.48 4.16
CA LEU A 77 -11.28 4.02 4.31
C LEU A 77 -10.47 3.23 3.28
N PHE A 78 -10.02 3.87 2.20
CA PHE A 78 -9.19 3.23 1.17
C PHE A 78 -7.80 3.86 1.11
N THR A 79 -7.72 5.20 1.16
CA THR A 79 -6.45 5.90 0.96
C THR A 79 -5.45 5.61 2.06
N TYR A 80 -5.92 5.43 3.31
CA TYR A 80 -5.03 5.17 4.45
C TYR A 80 -4.22 3.87 4.32
N MET A 81 -4.73 2.89 3.57
CA MET A 81 -4.09 1.57 3.39
C MET A 81 -2.75 1.66 2.65
N PHE A 82 -2.51 2.76 1.94
CA PHE A 82 -1.30 2.99 1.15
C PHE A 82 -0.34 4.03 1.77
N LEU A 83 -0.78 4.74 2.82
CA LEU A 83 0.04 5.75 3.47
C LEU A 83 1.03 5.11 4.44
N HIS A 84 2.28 5.58 4.41
CA HIS A 84 3.34 5.10 5.28
C HIS A 84 4.00 6.27 6.00
N ALA A 85 4.10 6.18 7.33
CA ALA A 85 4.70 7.21 8.18
C ALA A 85 6.22 7.39 8.02
N GLY A 86 6.90 6.49 7.28
CA GLY A 86 8.33 6.58 7.05
C GLY A 86 8.90 5.34 6.38
N LEU A 87 10.20 5.40 6.07
CA LEU A 87 10.90 4.36 5.30
C LEU A 87 10.87 2.99 5.97
N MET A 88 11.07 2.92 7.29
CA MET A 88 11.03 1.65 8.03
C MET A 88 9.63 1.02 7.99
N HIS A 89 8.57 1.82 8.15
CA HIS A 89 7.21 1.32 8.09
C HIS A 89 6.87 0.79 6.68
N LEU A 90 7.32 1.49 5.63
CA LEU A 90 7.23 1.00 4.25
C LEU A 90 7.98 -0.32 4.08
N LEU A 91 9.24 -0.39 4.50
CA LEU A 91 10.09 -1.57 4.34
C LEU A 91 9.44 -2.82 4.95
N PHE A 92 8.99 -2.75 6.20
CA PHE A 92 8.39 -3.91 6.87
C PHE A 92 7.03 -4.31 6.26
N ASN A 93 6.23 -3.36 5.77
CA ASN A 93 5.03 -3.69 5.00
C ASN A 93 5.37 -4.40 3.70
N MET A 94 6.38 -3.93 2.96
CA MET A 94 6.77 -4.55 1.70
C MET A 94 7.32 -5.96 1.92
N ILE A 95 8.09 -6.18 2.99
CA ILE A 95 8.55 -7.52 3.42
C ILE A 95 7.34 -8.42 3.71
N GLY A 96 6.39 -7.95 4.52
CA GLY A 96 5.19 -8.71 4.84
C GLY A 96 4.38 -9.07 3.58
N LEU A 97 4.10 -8.08 2.73
CA LEU A 97 3.36 -8.28 1.50
C LEU A 97 4.09 -9.21 0.52
N PHE A 98 5.42 -9.13 0.43
CA PHE A 98 6.24 -10.00 -0.41
C PHE A 98 6.17 -11.47 0.04
N PHE A 99 6.24 -11.73 1.35
CA PHE A 99 6.21 -13.11 1.87
C PHE A 99 4.79 -13.69 1.96
N PHE A 100 3.82 -12.92 2.44
CA PHE A 100 2.48 -13.41 2.71
C PHE A 100 1.52 -13.23 1.53
N GLY A 101 1.67 -12.14 0.77
CA GLY A 101 0.77 -11.79 -0.34
C GLY A 101 0.61 -12.89 -1.37
N PRO A 102 1.70 -13.46 -1.96
CA PRO A 102 1.56 -14.45 -3.03
C PRO A 102 0.89 -15.74 -2.55
N ARG A 103 1.14 -16.12 -1.29
CA ARG A 103 0.51 -17.30 -0.67
C ARG A 103 -0.98 -17.08 -0.43
N LEU A 104 -1.36 -15.86 -0.04
CA LEU A 104 -2.76 -15.47 0.14
C LEU A 104 -3.49 -15.41 -1.21
N GLU A 105 -2.90 -14.77 -2.22
CA GLU A 105 -3.47 -14.68 -3.57
C GLU A 105 -3.63 -16.06 -4.21
N ALA A 106 -2.68 -16.97 -4.01
CA ALA A 106 -2.78 -18.34 -4.52
C ALA A 106 -3.92 -19.14 -3.87
N ARG A 107 -4.29 -18.84 -2.62
CA ARG A 107 -5.37 -19.53 -1.89
C ARG A 107 -6.74 -18.95 -2.20
N LEU A 108 -6.84 -17.63 -2.28
CA LEU A 108 -8.12 -16.92 -2.47
C LEU A 108 -8.47 -16.71 -3.95
N GLY A 109 -7.48 -16.86 -4.83
CA GLY A 109 -7.56 -16.38 -6.21
C GLY A 109 -7.55 -14.85 -6.28
N SER A 110 -7.32 -14.31 -7.47
CA SER A 110 -7.17 -12.87 -7.67
C SER A 110 -8.39 -12.03 -7.28
N ARG A 111 -9.61 -12.59 -7.36
CA ARG A 111 -10.86 -11.92 -6.94
C ARG A 111 -11.08 -11.92 -5.43
N GLY A 112 -10.61 -12.93 -4.71
CA GLY A 112 -10.72 -12.99 -3.25
C GLY A 112 -9.55 -12.31 -2.54
N PHE A 113 -8.44 -12.07 -3.27
CA PHE A 113 -7.29 -11.35 -2.76
C PHE A 113 -7.50 -9.82 -2.71
N LEU A 114 -8.40 -9.30 -3.53
CA LEU A 114 -8.83 -7.90 -3.56
C LEU A 114 -10.19 -7.75 -2.88
#